data_AF-A0A7S2XYJ3-F1
#
_entry.id   AF-A0A7S2XYJ3-F1
#
_cell.length_a   1.000
_cell.length_b   1.000
_cell.length_c   1.000
_cell.angle_alpha   90.00
_cell.angle_beta   90.00
_cell.angle_gamma   90.00
#
_symmetry.space_group_name_H-M   'P 1'
#
loop_
_entity.id
_entity.type
_entity.pdbx_description
1 polymer ?
#
loop_
_entity_poly.entity_id
_entity_poly.type
_entity_poly.pdbx_seq_one_letter_code
_entity_poly.pdbx_strand_id
1 'polypeptide(L)'
;LCVHLKFPAALNTRQKKVIVKVLKVLQALVQCDTGPEGQGLIGQALVPYYRQILPVLNIFIRQNDNLGDGIDYGQQRRETLGELIMETLEQFEVHGGDDAFINIKYLVPVYQSVVVT
;
A
#
# COMPACT_ATOMS: atom_id res chain seq x y z
N LEU A 1 -21.19 1.21 4.48
CA LEU A 1 -21.24 1.90 3.17
C LEU A 1 -19.90 2.02 2.43
N CYS A 2 -18.74 1.63 3.00
CA CYS A 2 -17.42 1.87 2.37
C CYS A 2 -16.71 0.64 1.76
N VAL A 3 -17.33 -0.54 1.71
CA VAL A 3 -16.68 -1.78 1.19
C VAL A 3 -16.93 -2.08 -0.30
N HIS A 4 -17.66 -1.19 -0.99
CA HIS A 4 -17.77 -1.19 -2.45
C HIS A 4 -16.81 -0.16 -3.10
N LEU A 5 -15.67 0.15 -2.46
CA LEU A 5 -14.67 0.96 -3.15
C LEU A 5 -14.04 0.15 -4.28
N LYS A 6 -14.20 0.67 -5.51
CA LYS A 6 -13.59 0.19 -6.75
C LYS A 6 -12.05 0.39 -6.76
N PHE A 7 -11.37 0.11 -5.65
CA PHE A 7 -9.90 0.14 -5.57
C PHE A 7 -9.26 -0.83 -6.56
N PRO A 8 -9.72 -2.10 -6.71
CA PRO A 8 -9.10 -3.03 -7.66
C PRO A 8 -9.23 -2.54 -9.10
N ALA A 9 -10.38 -1.95 -9.46
CA ALA A 9 -10.61 -1.40 -10.80
C ALA A 9 -9.76 -0.15 -11.07
N ALA A 10 -9.57 0.71 -10.07
CA ALA A 10 -8.70 1.88 -10.18
C ALA A 10 -7.22 1.48 -10.34
N LEU A 11 -6.76 0.48 -9.59
CA LEU A 11 -5.39 -0.04 -9.70
C LEU A 11 -5.15 -0.75 -11.04
N ASN A 12 -6.17 -1.38 -11.62
CA ASN A 12 -6.11 -2.00 -12.94
C ASN A 12 -6.00 -1.01 -14.11
N THR A 13 -6.26 0.29 -13.90
CA THR A 13 -6.06 1.30 -14.96
C THR A 13 -4.58 1.51 -15.34
N ARG A 14 -3.64 1.00 -14.52
CA ARG A 14 -2.18 1.14 -14.69
C ARG A 14 -1.67 2.58 -14.81
N GLN A 15 -2.51 3.57 -14.51
CA GLN A 15 -2.11 4.97 -14.53
C GLN A 15 -1.38 5.31 -13.22
N LYS A 16 -0.10 5.69 -13.32
CA LYS A 16 0.75 6.05 -12.17
C LYS A 16 0.09 7.07 -11.24
N LYS A 17 -0.54 8.12 -11.80
CA LYS A 17 -1.24 9.16 -11.02
C LYS A 17 -2.39 8.60 -10.18
N VAL A 18 -3.13 7.62 -10.71
CA VAL A 18 -4.24 6.96 -10.01
C VAL A 18 -3.71 6.07 -8.90
N ILE A 19 -2.67 5.27 -9.19
CA ILE A 19 -2.04 4.37 -8.21
C ILE A 19 -1.47 5.16 -7.04
N VAL A 20 -0.70 6.22 -7.30
CA VAL A 20 -0.16 7.11 -6.25
C VAL A 20 -1.27 7.68 -5.38
N LYS A 21 -2.35 8.16 -6.00
CA LYS A 21 -3.49 8.71 -5.25
C LYS A 21 -4.18 7.63 -4.40
N VAL A 22 -4.34 6.41 -4.92
CA VAL A 22 -4.90 5.29 -4.19
C VAL A 22 -4.01 4.89 -3.01
N LEU A 23 -2.69 4.80 -3.20
CA LEU A 23 -1.72 4.48 -2.14
C LEU A 23 -1.78 5.51 -1.00
N LYS A 24 -1.77 6.80 -1.33
CA LYS A 24 -1.90 7.87 -0.32
C LYS A 24 -3.22 7.82 0.44
N VAL A 25 -4.32 7.48 -0.24
CA VAL A 25 -5.63 7.29 0.43
C VAL A 25 -5.60 6.08 1.36
N LEU A 26 -4.96 4.98 0.96
CA LEU A 26 -4.82 3.80 1.80
C LEU A 26 -3.96 4.08 3.05
N GLN A 27 -2.83 4.79 2.89
CA GLN A 27 -2.00 5.23 4.01
C GLN A 27 -2.81 6.09 4.99
N ALA A 28 -3.50 7.12 4.49
CA ALA A 28 -4.33 7.98 5.34
C ALA A 28 -5.44 7.20 6.04
N LEU A 29 -6.10 6.26 5.36
CA LEU A 29 -7.19 5.47 5.91
C LEU A 29 -6.73 4.56 7.05
N VAL A 30 -5.54 3.97 6.94
CA VAL A 30 -4.96 3.12 7.98
C VAL A 30 -4.48 3.97 9.18
N GLN A 31 -3.96 5.17 8.93
CA GLN A 31 -3.52 6.09 9.98
C GLN A 31 -4.68 6.73 10.76
N CYS A 32 -5.86 6.90 10.14
CA CYS A 32 -7.01 7.55 10.76
C CYS A 32 -7.57 6.82 11.99
N ASP A 33 -7.29 5.52 12.16
CA ASP A 33 -7.87 4.69 13.21
C ASP A 33 -6.82 4.19 14.22
N THR A 34 -5.71 4.91 14.35
CA THR A 34 -4.68 4.61 15.35
C THR A 34 -5.16 4.94 16.76
N GLY A 35 -5.63 3.91 17.49
CA GLY A 35 -5.77 3.98 18.94
C GLY A 35 -4.41 4.00 19.65
N PRO A 36 -4.36 4.30 20.96
CA PRO A 36 -3.11 4.45 21.73
C PRO A 36 -2.24 3.18 21.79
N GLU A 37 -2.74 2.02 21.37
CA GLU A 37 -2.00 0.74 21.33
C GLU A 37 -1.50 0.35 19.93
N GLY A 38 -1.54 1.27 18.95
CA GLY A 38 -0.93 1.07 17.62
C GLY A 38 -1.68 0.12 16.67
N GLN A 39 -2.63 -0.67 17.18
CA GLN A 39 -3.46 -1.56 16.38
C GLN A 39 -4.83 -0.92 16.10
N GLY A 40 -4.99 -0.38 14.88
CA GLY A 40 -6.27 0.16 14.43
C GLY A 40 -7.23 -0.93 13.96
N LEU A 41 -8.52 -0.80 14.27
CA LEU A 41 -9.57 -1.71 13.81
C LEU A 41 -9.66 -1.72 12.27
N ILE A 42 -9.39 -0.58 11.63
CA ILE A 42 -9.34 -0.45 10.17
C ILE A 42 -8.19 -1.26 9.56
N GLY A 43 -6.99 -1.21 10.16
CA GLY A 43 -5.82 -1.94 9.67
C GLY A 43 -6.07 -3.45 9.70
N GLN A 44 -6.60 -3.96 10.81
CA GLN A 44 -7.00 -5.37 10.93
C GLN A 44 -8.12 -5.75 9.94
N ALA A 45 -9.11 -4.87 9.75
CA ALA A 45 -10.20 -5.10 8.81
C ALA A 45 -9.75 -5.11 7.33
N LEU A 46 -8.58 -4.56 7.01
CA LEU A 46 -8.00 -4.57 5.67
C LEU A 46 -7.26 -5.87 5.33
N VAL A 47 -6.82 -6.64 6.31
CA VAL A 47 -6.06 -7.89 6.11
C VAL A 47 -6.75 -8.87 5.13
N PRO A 48 -8.08 -9.11 5.20
CA PRO A 48 -8.77 -9.97 4.23
C PRO A 48 -8.71 -9.46 2.79
N TYR A 49 -8.55 -8.15 2.60
CA TYR A 49 -8.50 -7.48 1.29
C TYR A 49 -7.09 -7.44 0.69
N TYR A 50 -6.05 -7.76 1.46
CA TYR A 50 -4.66 -7.80 0.97
C TYR A 50 -4.51 -8.69 -0.27
N ARG A 51 -5.24 -9.82 -0.33
CA ARG A 51 -5.22 -10.73 -1.50
C ARG A 51 -5.68 -10.08 -2.81
N GLN A 52 -6.49 -9.03 -2.75
CA GLN A 52 -6.96 -8.32 -3.94
C GLN A 52 -6.06 -7.12 -4.29
N ILE A 53 -5.47 -6.49 -3.27
CA ILE A 53 -4.72 -5.23 -3.42
C ILE A 53 -3.24 -5.50 -3.70
N LEU A 54 -2.60 -6.35 -2.88
CA LEU A 54 -1.16 -6.53 -2.88
C LEU A 54 -0.58 -7.17 -4.16
N PRO A 55 -1.23 -8.13 -4.83
CA PRO A 55 -0.72 -8.66 -6.09
C PRO A 55 -0.56 -7.57 -7.15
N VAL A 56 -1.47 -6.58 -7.16
CA VAL A 56 -1.40 -5.47 -8.11
C VAL A 56 -0.22 -4.55 -7.78
N LEU A 57 0.00 -4.26 -6.50
CA LEU A 57 1.16 -3.47 -6.05
C LEU A 57 2.50 -4.16 -6.34
N ASN A 58 2.57 -5.49 -6.20
CA ASN A 58 3.77 -6.28 -6.49
C ASN A 58 4.22 -6.16 -7.96
N ILE A 59 3.28 -6.00 -8.91
CA ILE A 59 3.60 -5.76 -10.32
C ILE A 59 4.33 -4.42 -10.48
N PHE A 60 3.88 -3.39 -9.76
CA PHE A 60 4.44 -2.03 -9.85
C PHE A 60 5.74 -1.86 -9.07
N ILE A 61 5.99 -2.68 -8.04
CA ILE A 61 7.23 -2.67 -7.26
C ILE A 61 8.46 -2.98 -8.13
N ARG A 62 8.29 -3.78 -9.21
CA ARG A 62 9.35 -4.14 -10.17
C ARG A 62 9.37 -3.30 -11.44
N GLN A 63 8.31 -2.54 -11.73
CA GLN A 63 8.20 -1.71 -12.92
C GLN A 63 8.82 -0.31 -12.78
N ASN A 64 9.76 -0.14 -11.82
CA ASN A 64 10.25 1.18 -11.42
C ASN A 64 10.95 1.96 -12.57
N ASP A 65 11.39 1.32 -13.66
CA ASP A 65 12.18 1.96 -14.72
C ASP A 65 11.56 2.02 -16.14
N ASN A 66 10.49 1.27 -16.46
CA ASN A 66 10.04 1.14 -17.86
C ASN A 66 8.74 1.88 -18.21
N LEU A 67 8.20 2.70 -17.29
CA LEU A 67 7.03 3.54 -17.56
C LEU A 67 7.47 5.01 -17.69
N GLY A 68 8.40 5.24 -18.61
CA GLY A 68 8.68 6.57 -19.14
C GLY A 68 7.49 7.04 -19.97
N ASP A 69 6.75 8.01 -19.46
CA ASP A 69 6.62 9.35 -20.05
C ASP A 69 5.58 10.15 -19.23
N GLY A 70 5.92 11.39 -18.85
CA GLY A 70 5.08 12.24 -18.01
C GLY A 70 5.75 12.69 -16.72
N ILE A 71 6.66 13.64 -16.89
CA ILE A 71 7.41 14.40 -15.89
C ILE A 71 6.50 14.95 -14.76
N ASP A 72 6.95 14.66 -13.54
CA ASP A 72 7.03 15.49 -12.32
C ASP A 72 5.91 16.49 -11.98
N TYR A 73 5.23 16.27 -10.85
CA TYR A 73 4.55 17.33 -10.11
C TYR A 73 4.68 17.06 -8.59
N GLY A 74 5.87 17.29 -8.06
CA GLY A 74 6.05 17.46 -6.61
C GLY A 74 7.46 17.28 -6.09
N GLN A 75 8.41 18.08 -6.57
CA GLN A 75 9.73 18.26 -5.95
C GLN A 75 9.62 18.81 -4.51
N GLN A 76 9.24 17.97 -3.56
CA GLN A 76 9.59 18.16 -2.15
C GLN A 76 10.09 16.87 -1.50
N ARG A 77 9.82 15.70 -2.10
CA ARG A 77 10.51 14.43 -1.80
C ARG A 77 10.63 13.60 -3.07
N ARG A 78 11.85 13.19 -3.43
CA ARG A 78 12.12 12.15 -4.44
C ARG A 78 11.58 10.81 -3.91
N GLU A 79 10.28 10.60 -3.95
CA GLU A 79 9.69 9.28 -3.67
C GLU A 79 9.30 8.64 -5.00
N THR A 80 10.04 7.61 -5.38
CA THR A 80 9.70 6.71 -6.48
C THR A 80 8.41 5.96 -6.18
N LEU A 81 7.75 5.42 -7.21
CA LEU A 81 6.54 4.62 -6.98
C LEU A 81 6.85 3.39 -6.12
N GLY A 82 8.04 2.80 -6.32
CA GLY A 82 8.52 1.69 -5.49
C GLY A 82 8.63 2.07 -4.01
N GLU A 83 9.22 3.23 -3.69
CA GLU A 83 9.32 3.72 -2.30
C GLU A 83 7.95 3.97 -1.68
N LEU A 84 7.01 4.60 -2.41
CA LEU A 84 5.65 4.82 -1.91
C LEU A 84 4.90 3.50 -1.65
N ILE A 85 5.13 2.48 -2.49
CA ILE A 85 4.57 1.14 -2.27
C ILE A 85 5.17 0.53 -1.00
N MET A 86 6.49 0.60 -0.83
CA MET A 86 7.16 0.09 0.37
C MET A 86 6.63 0.76 1.64
N GLU A 87 6.58 2.09 1.67
CA GLU A 87 6.01 2.84 2.80
C GLU A 87 4.55 2.43 3.07
N THR A 88 3.74 2.19 2.03
CA THR A 88 2.36 1.71 2.21
C THR A 88 2.32 0.32 2.83
N LEU A 89 3.20 -0.61 2.42
CA LEU A 89 3.29 -1.96 3.00
C LEU A 89 3.72 -1.91 4.46
N GLU A 90 4.62 -1.01 4.82
CA GLU A 90 5.05 -0.77 6.20
C GLU A 90 3.88 -0.31 7.06
N GLN A 91 3.09 0.66 6.58
CA GLN A 91 1.88 1.10 7.29
C GLN A 91 0.87 -0.04 7.45
N PHE A 92 0.74 -0.91 6.44
CA PHE A 92 -0.14 -2.09 6.52
C PHE A 92 0.34 -3.14 7.53
N GLU A 93 1.65 -3.31 7.68
CA GLU A 93 2.23 -4.20 8.70
C GLU A 93 2.01 -3.62 10.10
N VAL A 94 2.39 -2.34 10.31
CA VAL A 94 2.30 -1.67 11.62
C VAL A 94 0.88 -1.67 12.19
N HIS A 95 -0.13 -1.49 11.34
CA HIS A 95 -1.52 -1.34 11.79
C HIS A 95 -2.38 -2.59 11.57
N GLY A 96 -1.89 -3.56 10.79
CA GLY A 96 -2.67 -4.75 10.40
C GLY A 96 -2.72 -5.85 11.47
N GLY A 97 -1.97 -5.70 12.56
CA GLY A 97 -1.88 -6.69 13.64
C GLY A 97 -0.98 -7.88 13.29
N ASP A 98 -0.98 -8.90 14.16
CA ASP A 98 0.00 -9.98 14.18
C ASP A 98 0.08 -10.79 12.85
N ASP A 99 -1.05 -10.93 12.15
CA ASP A 99 -1.14 -11.67 10.90
C ASP A 99 -0.73 -10.85 9.66
N ALA A 100 -0.54 -9.54 9.79
CA ALA A 100 -0.33 -8.65 8.65
C ALA A 100 0.95 -9.02 7.88
N PHE A 101 2.06 -9.21 8.59
CA PHE A 101 3.34 -9.53 7.97
C PHE A 101 3.29 -10.83 7.16
N ILE A 102 2.71 -11.90 7.72
CA ILE A 102 2.61 -13.19 7.02
C ILE A 102 1.80 -13.06 5.73
N ASN A 103 0.67 -12.32 5.78
CA ASN A 103 -0.16 -12.08 4.61
C ASN A 103 0.56 -11.22 3.55
N ILE A 104 1.27 -10.17 3.97
CA ILE A 104 2.06 -9.31 3.06
C ILE A 104 3.18 -10.12 2.43
N LYS A 105 3.96 -10.88 3.21
CA LYS A 105 5.10 -11.67 2.75
C LYS A 105 4.70 -12.75 1.75
N TYR A 106 3.53 -13.37 1.95
CA TYR A 106 2.99 -14.37 1.01
C TYR A 106 2.67 -13.77 -0.37
N LEU A 107 2.20 -12.53 -0.42
CA LEU A 107 1.74 -11.86 -1.64
C LEU A 107 2.82 -10.99 -2.31
N VAL A 108 3.73 -10.44 -1.52
CA VAL A 108 4.86 -9.59 -1.94
C VAL A 108 6.16 -10.19 -1.37
N PRO A 109 6.73 -11.22 -2.02
CA PRO A 109 7.89 -11.95 -1.47
C PRO A 109 9.13 -11.08 -1.24
N VAL A 110 9.25 -9.97 -1.97
CA VAL A 110 10.37 -9.01 -1.89
C VAL A 110 10.28 -8.10 -0.65
N TYR A 111 9.13 -8.01 0.00
CA TYR A 111 8.97 -7.18 1.20
C TYR A 111 9.78 -7.75 2.38
N GLN A 112 10.42 -6.87 3.14
CA GLN A 112 11.13 -7.18 4.38
C GLN A 112 10.42 -6.46 5.53
N SER A 113 10.22 -7.15 6.64
CA SER A 113 9.56 -6.56 7.82
C SER A 113 10.38 -5.38 8.33
N VAL A 114 9.66 -4.31 8.70
CA VAL A 114 10.25 -3.13 9.35
C VAL A 114 9.95 -3.08 10.85
N VAL A 115 9.05 -3.95 11.32
CA VAL A 115 8.73 -4.07 12.75
C VAL A 115 9.73 -5.06 13.34
N VAL A 116 10.68 -4.55 14.12
CA VAL A 116 11.57 -5.40 14.92
C VAL A 116 10.75 -5.89 16.10
N THR A 117 10.42 -7.19 16.13
CA THR A 117 9.89 -7.86 17.32
C THR A 117 10.91 -7.82 18.45
#